data_AF-A0A6N9SEE1-F1
#
_entry.id   AF-A0A6N9SEE1-F1
#
_cell.length_a   1.000
_cell.length_b   1.000
_cell.length_c   1.000
_cell.angle_alpha   90.00
_cell.angle_beta   90.00
_cell.angle_gamma   90.00
#
_symmetry.space_group_name_H-M   'P 1'
#
loop_
_entity.id
_entity.type
_entity.pdbx_description
1 polymer ?
#
loop_
_entity_poly.entity_id
_entity_poly.type
_entity_poly.pdbx_seq_one_letter_code
_entity_poly.pdbx_strand_id
1 'polypeptide(L)' 'MHGNSEMQKINQTSAMPEKTDVHWSGRFSVAPMLDWTDRHCRYFLRLLSRNTLLYTEMVTTGAIIHGKGD' A
#
# COMPACT_ATOMS: atom_id res chain seq x y z
N MET A 1 21.41 -58.11 -13.73
CA MET A 1 20.63 -57.58 -12.60
C MET A 1 20.44 -56.08 -12.84
N HIS A 2 19.19 -55.65 -13.00
CA HIS A 2 18.62 -54.31 -12.74
C HIS A 2 19.37 -53.09 -13.35
N GLY A 3 18.87 -52.34 -14.34
CA GLY A 3 17.50 -51.94 -14.63
C GLY A 3 17.31 -50.46 -14.24
N ASN A 4 16.98 -49.60 -15.22
CA ASN A 4 16.34 -48.27 -15.11
C ASN A 4 17.03 -47.20 -14.23
N SER A 5 16.95 -45.90 -14.47
CA SER A 5 16.11 -45.11 -15.36
C SER A 5 16.76 -43.74 -15.49
N GLU A 6 16.70 -43.19 -16.70
CA GLU A 6 16.65 -41.75 -16.93
C GLU A 6 15.66 -41.12 -15.95
N MET A 7 16.12 -40.24 -15.05
CA MET A 7 15.39 -39.13 -14.45
C MET A 7 16.16 -38.64 -13.20
N GLN A 8 16.15 -37.33 -12.98
CA GLN A 8 16.87 -36.54 -11.95
C GLN A 8 18.27 -36.13 -12.41
N LYS A 9 18.57 -34.87 -12.77
CA LYS A 9 18.05 -33.59 -12.29
C LYS A 9 17.99 -32.55 -13.43
N ILE A 10 16.86 -32.52 -14.11
CA ILE A 10 16.30 -31.27 -14.63
C ILE A 10 15.83 -30.53 -13.38
N ASN A 11 16.61 -29.57 -12.86
CA ASN A 11 16.22 -28.57 -11.85
C ASN A 11 17.42 -27.65 -11.53
N GLN A 12 17.96 -26.99 -12.55
CA GLN A 12 18.68 -25.74 -12.36
C GLN A 12 17.85 -24.64 -13.02
N THR A 13 16.70 -24.33 -12.42
CA THR A 13 16.06 -23.03 -12.62
C THR A 13 16.85 -22.07 -11.75
N SER A 14 17.65 -21.23 -12.39
CA SER A 14 18.29 -20.07 -11.80
C SER A 14 17.24 -19.27 -11.02
N ALA A 15 17.34 -19.29 -9.69
CA ALA A 15 16.54 -18.44 -8.83
C ALA A 15 16.83 -16.99 -9.20
N MET A 16 15.87 -16.34 -9.86
CA MET A 16 15.92 -14.90 -10.04
C MET A 16 15.87 -14.25 -8.64
N PRO A 17 16.63 -13.19 -8.38
CA PRO A 17 16.54 -12.50 -7.11
C PRO A 17 15.09 -12.05 -6.92
N GLU A 18 14.52 -12.43 -5.77
CA GLU A 18 13.21 -12.02 -5.32
C GLU A 18 13.10 -10.50 -5.47
N LYS A 19 12.32 -10.04 -6.45
CA LYS A 19 12.14 -8.63 -6.73
C LYS A 19 11.32 -8.06 -5.58
N THR A 20 11.99 -7.56 -4.55
CA THR A 20 11.31 -6.86 -3.45
C THR A 20 10.55 -5.69 -4.06
N ASP A 21 9.23 -5.77 -4.07
CA ASP A 21 8.36 -4.74 -4.63
C ASP A 21 8.51 -3.47 -3.79
N VAL A 22 9.42 -2.59 -4.20
CA VAL A 22 9.60 -1.28 -3.57
C VAL A 22 8.37 -0.44 -3.89
N HIS A 23 7.33 -0.55 -3.06
CA HIS A 23 6.10 0.21 -3.25
C HIS A 23 6.32 1.65 -2.79
N TRP A 24 6.62 2.53 -3.75
CA TRP A 24 6.68 3.97 -3.52
C TRP A 24 5.35 4.49 -2.96
N SER A 25 5.37 4.99 -1.73
CA SER A 25 4.26 5.74 -1.15
C SER A 25 3.96 6.96 -2.04
N GLY A 26 2.71 7.12 -2.46
CA GLY A 26 2.28 8.28 -3.28
C GLY A 26 2.02 8.01 -4.76
N ARG A 27 2.17 6.76 -5.26
CA ARG A 27 1.72 6.41 -6.63
C ARG A 27 0.20 6.55 -6.83
N PHE A 28 -0.55 6.36 -5.75
CA PHE A 28 -2.00 6.54 -5.70
C PHE A 28 -2.36 7.25 -4.39
N SER A 29 -3.26 8.23 -4.49
CA SER A 29 -3.68 9.03 -3.34
C SER A 29 -5.15 9.45 -3.46
N VAL A 30 -5.76 9.75 -2.32
CA VAL A 30 -7.12 10.31 -2.22
C VAL A 30 -7.00 11.78 -1.84
N ALA A 31 -7.59 12.65 -2.67
CA ALA A 31 -7.53 14.10 -2.49
C ALA A 31 -8.19 14.56 -1.18
N PRO A 32 -7.73 15.70 -0.59
CA PRO A 32 -8.42 16.33 0.52
C PRO A 32 -9.77 16.88 0.07
N MET A 33 -10.84 16.47 0.76
CA MET A 33 -12.22 16.87 0.47
C MET A 33 -12.92 17.21 1.79
N LEU A 34 -13.45 18.43 1.89
CA LEU A 34 -14.25 18.88 3.04
C LEU A 34 -15.46 17.98 3.23
N ASP A 35 -15.85 17.71 4.48
CA ASP A 35 -16.95 16.83 4.89
C ASP A 35 -16.85 15.36 4.44
N TRP A 36 -15.88 15.01 3.60
CA TRP A 36 -15.76 13.67 3.02
C TRP A 36 -14.53 12.94 3.51
N THR A 37 -13.35 13.56 3.48
CA THR A 37 -12.11 12.91 3.95
C THR A 37 -11.95 12.98 5.46
N ASP A 38 -13.01 12.70 6.20
CA ASP A 38 -13.04 12.62 7.65
C ASP A 38 -12.35 11.34 8.18
N ARG A 39 -12.31 11.17 9.51
CA ARG A 39 -11.69 10.01 10.17
C ARG A 39 -12.34 8.68 9.75
N HIS A 40 -13.67 8.61 9.71
CA HIS A 40 -14.44 7.41 9.36
C HIS A 40 -14.29 7.05 7.89
N CYS A 41 -14.36 8.04 7.00
CA CYS A 41 -14.13 7.82 5.57
C CYS A 41 -12.72 7.28 5.31
N ARG A 42 -11.68 7.91 5.90
CA ARG A 42 -10.30 7.43 5.75
C ARG A 42 -10.11 6.03 6.34
N TYR A 43 -10.79 5.71 7.44
CA TYR A 43 -10.77 4.36 8.00
C TYR A 43 -11.35 3.34 7.01
N PHE A 44 -12.53 3.62 6.45
CA PHE A 44 -13.13 2.76 5.43
C PHE A 44 -12.20 2.58 4.21
N LEU A 45 -11.64 3.67 3.67
CA LEU A 45 -10.71 3.60 2.54
C LEU A 45 -9.43 2.80 2.87
N ARG A 46 -8.97 2.82 4.12
CA ARG A 46 -7.83 2.01 4.58
C ARG A 46 -8.14 0.52 4.60
N LEU A 47 -9.39 0.12 4.83
CA LEU A 47 -9.81 -1.28 4.71
C LEU A 47 -9.78 -1.77 3.25
N LEU A 48 -9.99 -0.86 2.28
CA LEU A 48 -9.96 -1.18 0.85
C LEU A 48 -8.54 -1.24 0.29
N SER A 49 -7.63 -0.39 0.76
CA SER A 49 -6.23 -0.37 0.30
C SER A 49 -5.25 -0.05 1.42
N ARG A 50 -4.21 -0.87 1.53
CA ARG A 50 -3.15 -0.73 2.54
C ARG A 50 -2.15 0.36 2.21
N ASN A 51 -1.93 0.63 0.92
CA ASN A 51 -0.80 1.44 0.45
C ASN A 51 -1.21 2.80 -0.16
N THR A 52 -2.51 3.12 -0.18
CA THR A 52 -3.01 4.42 -0.67
C THR A 52 -2.64 5.54 0.30
N LEU A 53 -2.12 6.64 -0.23
CA LEU A 53 -1.91 7.87 0.54
C LEU A 53 -3.26 8.57 0.77
N LEU A 54 -3.63 8.81 2.03
CA LEU A 54 -4.91 9.41 2.40
C LEU A 54 -4.65 10.78 3.02
N TYR A 55 -5.09 11.85 2.35
CA TYR A 55 -5.09 13.19 2.93
C TYR A 55 -6.27 13.37 3.89
N THR A 56 -6.09 14.27 4.87
CA THR A 56 -7.18 14.70 5.75
C THR A 56 -8.09 15.68 5.02
N GLU A 57 -9.21 16.03 5.66
CA GLU A 57 -10.02 17.16 5.24
C GLU A 57 -9.18 18.44 5.13
N MET A 58 -9.61 19.35 4.27
CA MET A 58 -8.98 20.65 4.13
C MET A 58 -9.23 21.47 5.39
N VAL A 59 -8.17 21.84 6.10
CA VAL A 59 -8.23 22.72 7.27
C VAL A 59 -7.60 24.06 6.91
N THR A 60 -8.30 25.15 7.21
CA THR A 60 -7.81 26.50 6.94
C THR A 60 -6.73 26.91 7.95
N THR A 61 -5.78 27.72 7.52
CA THR A 61 -4.72 28.23 8.40
C THR A 61 -5.27 28.94 9.65
N GLY A 62 -6.37 29.69 9.51
CA GLY A 62 -7.02 30.37 10.63
C GLY A 62 -7.54 29.39 11.70
N ALA A 63 -8.13 28.27 11.28
CA ALA A 63 -8.59 27.21 12.18
C ALA A 63 -7.43 26.48 12.85
N ILE A 64 -6.28 26.31 12.18
CA ILE A 64 -5.09 25.72 12.81
C ILE A 64 -4.50 26.66 13.88
N ILE A 65 -4.44 27.97 13.61
CA ILE A 65 -3.80 28.94 14.52
C ILE A 65 -4.69 29.28 15.73
N HIS A 66 -6.00 29.42 15.51
CA HIS A 66 -6.93 29.93 16.53
C HIS A 66 -7.97 28.91 16.99
N GLY A 67 -8.01 27.73 16.35
CA GLY A 67 -8.91 26.65 16.77
C GLY A 67 -8.59 26.19 18.18
N LYS A 68 -9.63 25.98 18.99
CA LYS A 68 -9.49 25.21 20.22
C LYS A 68 -9.37 23.76 19.77
N GLY A 69 -8.15 23.24 19.68
CA GLY A 69 -7.92 21.81 19.44
C GLY A 69 -8.69 21.01 20.47
N ASP A 70 -9.79 20.42 20.04
CA ASP A 70 -10.72 19.60 20.78
C ASP A 70 -10.22 18.15 20.93
#